data_AF-A0A8X6N668-F1
#
_entry.id   AF-A0A8X6N668-F1
#
_cell.length_a   1.000
_cell.length_b   1.000
_cell.length_c   1.000
_cell.angle_alpha   90.00
_cell.angle_beta   90.00
_cell.angle_gamma   90.00
#
_symmetry.space_group_name_H-M   'P 1'
#
loop_
_entity.id
_entity.type
_entity.pdbx_description
1 polymer ?
#
loop_
_entity_poly.entity_id
_entity_poly.type
_entity_poly.pdbx_seq_one_letter_code
_entity_poly.pdbx_strand_id
1 'polypeptide(L)'
;MYRSNSIARRAYDDGALAEESGLSDEELTNPVPYNFQYNHQDNFGNVQHREENKNEDGVIRGSYGYRDPMGMYRHVSYIADANGFHAVLRTNEPGIENKNSADVAVVAHLPSYTYRRSKQDASPSDNYR
;
A
#
# COMPACT_ATOMS: atom_id res chain seq x y z
N MET A 1 10.14 -3.76 -25.69
CA MET A 1 11.33 -3.10 -25.10
C MET A 1 11.43 -3.52 -23.65
N TYR A 2 12.35 -4.43 -23.33
CA TYR A 2 12.80 -4.71 -21.97
C TYR A 2 14.28 -4.31 -21.94
N ARG A 3 14.68 -3.44 -21.01
CA ARG A 3 16.10 -3.20 -20.76
C ARG A 3 16.53 -4.14 -19.64
N SER A 4 17.26 -5.18 -20.02
CA SER A 4 18.00 -6.04 -19.11
C SER A 4 19.16 -5.26 -18.51
N ASN A 5 19.26 -5.17 -17.19
CA ASN A 5 20.50 -4.72 -16.54
C ASN A 5 21.43 -5.92 -16.40
N SER A 6 22.38 -6.03 -17.33
CA SER A 6 23.50 -6.95 -17.24
C SER A 6 24.51 -6.40 -16.25
N ILE A 7 24.75 -7.12 -15.15
CA ILE A 7 25.86 -6.85 -14.23
C ILE A 7 27.15 -7.37 -14.89
N ALA A 8 27.86 -6.49 -15.59
CA ALA A 8 29.17 -6.81 -16.14
C ALA A 8 30.20 -6.79 -14.99
N ARG A 9 30.66 -7.99 -14.58
CA ARG A 9 31.93 -8.13 -13.87
C ARG A 9 33.05 -7.98 -14.91
N ARG A 10 33.83 -6.90 -14.87
CA ARG A 10 35.19 -6.91 -15.43
C ARG A 10 36.14 -6.13 -14.54
N ALA A 11 37.33 -6.72 -14.48
CA ALA A 11 38.48 -6.38 -13.67
C ALA A 11 38.97 -4.95 -13.94
N TYR A 12 39.54 -4.37 -12.89
CA TYR A 12 40.32 -3.15 -12.94
C TYR A 12 41.55 -3.36 -13.83
N ASP A 13 41.67 -2.58 -14.89
CA ASP A 13 42.96 -2.15 -15.40
C ASP A 13 42.77 -0.78 -16.08
N ASP A 14 43.89 -0.06 -16.16
CA ASP A 14 44.21 1.10 -16.99
C ASP A 14 43.30 2.35 -17.02
N GLY A 15 43.85 3.42 -16.42
CA GLY A 15 43.21 4.71 -16.24
C GLY A 15 42.75 5.41 -17.53
N ALA A 16 41.50 5.84 -17.50
CA ALA A 16 40.96 6.91 -18.34
C ALA A 16 39.92 7.69 -17.51
N LEU A 17 40.09 9.00 -17.47
CA LEU A 17 39.28 9.96 -16.72
C LEU A 17 37.80 9.85 -17.13
N ALA A 18 36.99 9.19 -16.32
CA ALA A 18 35.55 9.33 -16.35
C ALA A 18 35.20 10.53 -15.46
N GLU A 19 34.48 11.51 -16.01
CA GLU A 19 33.85 12.54 -15.19
C GLU A 19 32.81 11.87 -14.28
N GLU A 20 33.28 11.54 -13.09
CA GLU A 20 32.54 10.90 -12.02
C GLU A 20 31.54 11.91 -11.48
N SER A 21 30.24 11.64 -11.66
CA SER A 21 29.17 12.40 -11.03
C SER A 21 29.42 12.40 -9.51
N GLY A 22 29.98 13.49 -9.00
CA GLY A 22 30.52 13.64 -7.65
C GLY A 22 29.45 13.66 -6.56
N LEU A 23 28.69 12.56 -6.44
CA LEU A 23 27.88 12.26 -5.27
C LEU A 23 28.81 11.62 -4.24
N SER A 24 29.07 12.34 -3.16
CA SER A 24 29.87 11.82 -2.05
C SER A 24 29.22 10.60 -1.40
N ASP A 25 30.01 9.71 -0.79
CA ASP A 25 29.51 8.55 -0.04
C ASP A 25 28.51 8.94 1.06
N GLU A 26 28.63 10.16 1.59
CA GLU A 26 27.71 10.73 2.58
C GLU A 26 26.32 11.04 1.98
N GLU A 27 26.26 11.47 0.72
CA GLU A 27 25.02 11.75 -0.02
C GLU A 27 24.25 10.46 -0.39
N LEU A 28 24.96 9.34 -0.55
CA LEU A 28 24.35 8.01 -0.76
C LEU A 28 23.63 7.46 0.48
N THR A 29 24.01 7.91 1.69
CA THR A 29 23.47 7.38 2.95
C THR A 29 22.34 8.22 3.55
N ASN A 30 22.23 9.48 3.15
CA ASN A 30 21.19 10.35 3.66
C ASN A 30 19.80 9.93 3.14
N PRO A 31 18.76 9.90 4.00
CA PRO A 31 17.42 9.55 3.56
C PRO A 31 16.91 10.58 2.53
N VAL A 32 16.85 10.20 1.26
CA VAL A 32 16.21 11.04 0.23
C VAL A 32 14.69 11.02 0.46
N PRO A 33 14.02 12.17 0.68
CA PRO A 33 12.57 12.25 0.79
C PRO A 33 11.90 11.81 -0.50
N TYR A 34 10.73 11.20 -0.39
CA TYR A 34 9.91 10.88 -1.56
C TYR A 34 8.43 10.93 -1.23
N ASN A 35 7.64 11.00 -2.30
CA ASN A 35 6.19 10.90 -2.26
C ASN A 35 5.74 10.09 -3.45
N PHE A 36 4.87 9.11 -3.24
CA PHE A 36 4.14 8.49 -4.33
C PHE A 36 2.73 8.15 -3.91
N GLN A 37 1.86 8.07 -4.91
CA GLN A 37 0.51 7.57 -4.75
C GLN A 37 0.05 6.87 -6.02
N TYR A 38 -0.90 5.95 -5.87
CA TYR A 38 -1.69 5.45 -6.98
C TYR A 38 -3.10 5.11 -6.53
N ASN A 39 -4.02 5.16 -7.49
CA ASN A 39 -5.39 4.72 -7.35
C ASN A 39 -5.76 3.90 -8.58
N HIS A 40 -6.41 2.76 -8.39
CA HIS A 40 -6.88 1.89 -9.46
C HIS A 40 -8.33 1.47 -9.21
N GLN A 41 -9.17 1.62 -10.23
CA GLN A 41 -10.53 1.10 -10.24
C GLN A 41 -10.72 0.24 -11.49
N ASP A 42 -11.22 -0.98 -11.33
CA ASP A 42 -11.55 -1.85 -12.45
C ASP A 42 -13.01 -1.69 -12.91
N ASN A 43 -13.35 -2.35 -14.02
CA ASN A 43 -14.71 -2.34 -14.58
C ASN A 43 -15.74 -3.11 -13.73
N PHE A 44 -15.31 -3.85 -12.72
CA PHE A 44 -16.17 -4.64 -11.85
C PHE A 44 -16.53 -3.89 -10.56
N GLY A 45 -15.90 -2.73 -10.30
CA GLY A 45 -16.14 -1.89 -9.13
C GLY A 45 -15.17 -2.11 -7.98
N ASN A 46 -14.10 -2.90 -8.19
CA ASN A 46 -13.01 -3.00 -7.22
C ASN A 46 -12.20 -1.71 -7.25
N VAL A 47 -11.82 -1.21 -6.08
CA VAL A 47 -10.96 -0.04 -5.90
C VAL A 47 -9.74 -0.46 -5.07
N GLN A 48 -8.55 -0.02 -5.49
CA GLN A 48 -7.29 -0.19 -4.75
C GLN A 48 -6.55 1.15 -4.71
N HIS A 49 -5.88 1.42 -3.60
CA HIS A 49 -5.12 2.66 -3.41
C HIS A 49 -3.87 2.44 -2.57
N ARG A 50 -2.87 3.29 -2.78
CA ARG A 50 -1.75 3.47 -1.86
C ARG A 50 -1.24 4.90 -1.95
N GLU A 51 -0.84 5.43 -0.81
CA GLU A 51 -0.09 6.67 -0.68
C GLU A 51 1.05 6.46 0.32
N GLU A 52 2.22 7.03 0.05
CA GLU A 52 3.36 6.96 0.94
C GLU A 52 4.25 8.19 0.81
N ASN A 53 4.64 8.75 1.95
CA ASN A 53 5.60 9.84 2.09
C ASN A 53 6.75 9.36 2.97
N LYS A 54 7.98 9.64 2.54
CA LYS A 54 9.17 9.60 3.38
C LYS A 54 9.65 11.02 3.60
N ASN A 55 9.80 11.41 4.86
CA ASN A 55 10.33 12.74 5.22
C ASN A 55 11.87 12.75 5.26
N GLU A 56 12.43 13.93 5.52
CA GLU A 56 13.89 14.16 5.63
C GLU A 56 14.54 13.34 6.75
N ASP A 57 13.81 13.08 7.83
CA ASP A 57 14.27 12.22 8.95
C ASP A 57 14.27 10.73 8.60
N GLY A 58 13.81 10.36 7.40
CA GLY A 58 13.68 8.97 6.96
C GLY A 58 12.45 8.24 7.47
N VAL A 59 11.55 8.92 8.20
CA VAL A 59 10.27 8.36 8.66
C VAL A 59 9.32 8.22 7.48
N ILE A 60 8.76 7.01 7.33
CA ILE A 60 7.80 6.70 6.28
C ILE A 60 6.39 6.70 6.88
N ARG A 61 5.46 7.40 6.26
CA ARG A 61 4.03 7.36 6.59
C ARG A 61 3.25 7.03 5.34
N GLY A 62 2.26 6.16 5.47
CA GLY A 62 1.45 5.82 4.33
C GLY A 62 0.16 5.12 4.69
N SER A 63 -0.64 4.90 3.66
CA SER A 63 -1.80 4.04 3.74
C SER A 63 -1.93 3.22 2.47
N TYR A 64 -2.48 2.01 2.59
CA TYR A 64 -2.92 1.23 1.43
C TYR A 64 -4.23 0.54 1.75
N GLY A 65 -4.98 0.19 0.71
CA GLY A 65 -6.21 -0.54 0.89
C GLY A 65 -6.92 -0.90 -0.38
N TYR A 66 -7.99 -1.66 -0.21
CA TYR A 66 -8.94 -1.97 -1.26
C TYR A 66 -10.36 -1.97 -0.74
N ARG A 67 -11.30 -1.85 -1.66
CA ARG A 67 -12.72 -2.08 -1.46
C ARG A 67 -13.28 -2.82 -2.66
N ASP A 68 -14.02 -3.88 -2.40
CA ASP A 68 -14.72 -4.64 -3.44
C ASP A 68 -16.14 -4.06 -3.70
N PRO A 69 -16.85 -4.54 -4.74
CA PRO A 69 -18.20 -4.08 -5.08
C PRO A 69 -19.25 -4.42 -4.02
N MET A 70 -19.01 -5.45 -3.21
CA MET A 70 -19.88 -5.88 -2.11
C MET A 70 -19.69 -5.02 -0.85
N GLY A 71 -18.67 -4.16 -0.83
CA GLY A 71 -18.34 -3.29 0.28
C GLY A 71 -17.42 -3.90 1.32
N MET A 72 -16.85 -5.09 1.04
CA MET A 72 -15.74 -5.60 1.83
C MET A 72 -14.51 -4.73 1.60
N TYR A 73 -13.76 -4.45 2.64
CA TYR A 73 -12.60 -3.56 2.55
C TYR A 73 -11.50 -3.94 3.52
N ARG A 74 -10.29 -3.53 3.13
CA ARG A 74 -9.11 -3.46 3.99
C ARG A 74 -8.49 -2.09 3.83
N HIS A 75 -8.17 -1.44 4.94
CA HIS A 75 -7.39 -0.22 4.97
C HIS A 75 -6.33 -0.32 6.06
N VAL A 76 -5.08 -0.12 5.70
CA VAL A 76 -3.93 -0.15 6.60
C VAL A 76 -3.27 1.21 6.57
N SER A 77 -3.24 1.90 7.70
CA SER A 77 -2.39 3.08 7.91
C SER A 77 -1.13 2.66 8.65
N TYR A 78 0.04 3.19 8.28
CA TYR A 78 1.31 2.79 8.87
C TYR A 78 2.32 3.92 9.04
N ILE A 79 3.22 3.73 9.99
CA ILE A 79 4.40 4.55 10.25
C ILE A 79 5.60 3.60 10.38
N ALA A 80 6.65 3.84 9.60
CA ALA A 80 7.95 3.22 9.83
C ALA A 80 8.91 4.30 10.33
N ASP A 81 9.34 4.18 11.58
CA ASP A 81 10.26 5.10 12.24
C ASP A 81 11.40 4.35 12.94
N ALA A 82 12.19 5.06 13.75
CA ALA A 82 13.34 4.49 14.45
C ALA A 82 12.97 3.36 15.44
N ASN A 83 11.72 3.29 15.91
CA ASN A 83 11.23 2.26 16.82
C ASN A 83 10.64 1.04 16.11
N GLY A 84 10.54 1.08 14.78
CA GLY A 84 10.05 -0.04 13.97
C GLY A 84 8.86 0.32 13.09
N PHE A 85 8.01 -0.67 12.82
CA PHE A 85 6.86 -0.55 11.94
C PHE A 85 5.57 -0.66 12.75
N HIS A 86 4.81 0.44 12.79
CA HIS A 86 3.55 0.58 13.49
C HIS A 86 2.41 0.63 12.48
N ALA A 87 1.37 -0.18 12.66
CA ALA A 87 0.23 -0.17 11.73
C ALA A 87 -1.13 -0.26 12.41
N VAL A 88 -2.14 0.32 11.76
CA VAL A 88 -3.55 0.20 12.14
C VAL A 88 -4.31 -0.42 10.97
N LEU A 89 -4.81 -1.63 11.18
CA LEU A 89 -5.69 -2.32 10.24
C LEU A 89 -7.15 -1.99 10.57
N ARG A 90 -7.88 -1.44 9.59
CA ARG A 90 -9.34 -1.30 9.61
C ARG A 90 -9.92 -2.21 8.52
N THR A 91 -10.79 -3.13 8.90
CA THR A 91 -11.35 -4.11 7.97
C THR A 91 -12.77 -4.53 8.38
N ASN A 92 -13.52 -5.08 7.44
CA ASN A 92 -14.77 -5.82 7.70
C ASN A 92 -14.74 -7.25 7.11
N GLU A 93 -13.55 -7.77 6.88
CA GLU A 93 -13.36 -9.11 6.30
C GLU A 93 -13.78 -10.22 7.28
N PRO A 94 -14.50 -11.25 6.80
CA PRO A 94 -14.89 -12.38 7.64
C PRO A 94 -13.68 -13.09 8.27
N GLY A 95 -13.78 -13.43 9.54
CA GLY A 95 -12.75 -14.19 10.26
C GLY A 95 -11.59 -13.36 10.82
N ILE A 96 -11.61 -12.03 10.68
CA ILE A 96 -10.66 -11.15 11.36
C ILE A 96 -11.20 -10.78 12.74
N GLU A 97 -10.49 -11.20 13.78
CA GLU A 97 -10.81 -10.83 15.15
C GLU A 97 -10.19 -9.48 15.53
N ASN A 98 -10.81 -8.78 16.48
CA ASN A 98 -10.23 -7.58 17.11
C ASN A 98 -9.11 -7.95 18.10
N LYS A 99 -8.05 -8.56 17.58
CA LYS A 99 -6.86 -8.95 18.34
C LYS A 99 -5.65 -8.29 17.73
N ASN A 100 -5.05 -7.38 18.51
CA ASN A 100 -3.78 -6.77 18.15
C ASN A 100 -2.71 -7.86 18.00
N SER A 101 -1.85 -7.69 17.01
CA SER A 101 -0.77 -8.64 16.71
C SER A 101 0.54 -7.88 16.63
N ALA A 102 1.49 -8.23 17.50
CA ALA A 102 2.75 -7.49 17.66
C ALA A 102 2.50 -5.97 17.78
N ASP A 103 2.93 -5.20 16.77
CA ASP A 103 2.83 -3.74 16.69
C ASP A 103 1.71 -3.26 15.74
N VAL A 104 0.70 -4.10 15.55
CA VAL A 104 -0.46 -3.84 14.69
C VAL A 104 -1.72 -3.77 15.53
N ALA A 105 -2.37 -2.61 15.52
CA ALA A 105 -3.71 -2.46 16.06
C ALA A 105 -4.75 -2.93 15.03
N VAL A 106 -5.66 -3.81 15.43
CA VAL A 106 -6.70 -4.35 14.54
C VAL A 106 -8.07 -3.82 14.96
N VAL A 107 -8.77 -3.19 14.02
CA VAL A 107 -10.13 -2.66 14.15
C VAL A 107 -11.02 -3.32 13.09
N ALA A 108 -11.50 -4.51 13.43
CA ALA A 108 -12.45 -5.30 12.66
C ALA A 108 -13.90 -4.89 12.97
N HIS A 109 -14.65 -4.62 11.90
CA HIS A 109 -16.08 -4.38 11.94
C HIS A 109 -16.83 -5.60 11.40
N LEU A 110 -18.11 -5.74 11.76
CA LEU A 110 -18.96 -6.76 11.14
C LEU A 110 -19.05 -6.54 9.61
N PRO A 111 -19.04 -7.61 8.80
CA PRO A 111 -19.22 -7.49 7.36
C PRO A 111 -20.59 -6.86 7.06
N SER A 112 -20.58 -5.75 6.32
CA SER A 112 -21.79 -5.13 5.78
C SER A 112 -21.81 -5.36 4.28
N TYR A 113 -22.61 -6.31 3.82
CA TYR A 113 -22.82 -6.53 2.39
C TYR A 113 -23.76 -5.45 1.86
N THR A 114 -23.21 -4.47 1.16
CA THR A 114 -24.03 -3.51 0.41
C THR A 114 -24.24 -4.09 -0.98
N TYR A 115 -25.38 -4.75 -1.21
CA TYR A 115 -25.80 -5.01 -2.57
C TYR A 115 -26.14 -3.66 -3.21
N ARG A 116 -25.37 -3.24 -4.21
CA ARG A 116 -25.65 -2.04 -4.98
C ARG A 116 -26.89 -2.34 -5.83
N ARG A 117 -28.08 -2.08 -5.27
CA ARG A 117 -29.38 -2.27 -5.92
C ARG A 117 -29.36 -1.52 -7.24
N SER A 118 -29.17 -2.22 -8.36
CA SER A 118 -29.56 -1.70 -9.66
C SER A 118 -31.06 -1.41 -9.57
N LYS A 119 -31.50 -0.24 -10.05
CA LYS A 119 -32.92 0.06 -10.17
C LYS A 119 -33.52 -0.88 -11.23
N GLN A 120 -33.82 -2.14 -10.91
CA GLN A 120 -34.66 -2.97 -11.77
C GLN A 120 -35.35 -4.17 -11.09
N ASP A 121 -34.99 -4.56 -9.85
CA ASP A 121 -35.67 -5.68 -9.20
C ASP A 121 -36.56 -5.19 -8.04
N ALA A 122 -37.85 -5.08 -8.34
CA ALA A 122 -38.90 -4.90 -7.37
C ALA A 122 -38.94 -6.10 -6.40
N SER A 123 -39.27 -5.81 -5.14
CA SER A 123 -39.34 -6.75 -4.02
C SER A 123 -40.25 -7.94 -4.32
N PRO A 124 -39.85 -9.21 -4.07
CA PRO A 124 -40.82 -10.25 -3.77
C PRO A 124 -41.45 -9.90 -2.41
N SER A 125 -42.77 -9.89 -2.39
CA SER A 125 -43.63 -9.61 -1.24
C SER A 125 -43.31 -10.48 -0.03
N ASP A 126 -43.26 -9.85 1.15
CA ASP A 126 -43.40 -10.53 2.44
C ASP A 126 -44.73 -11.30 2.48
N ASN A 127 -44.65 -12.63 2.55
CA ASN A 127 -45.74 -13.48 2.99
C ASN A 127 -45.16 -14.64 3.80
N TYR A 128 -44.92 -14.41 5.09
CA TYR A 128 -44.94 -15.49 6.08
C TYR A 128 -46.21 -15.31 6.92
N ARG A 129 -47.20 -16.15 6.63
CA ARG A 129 -48.21 -16.58 7.59
C ARG A 129 -47.68 -17.81 8.31
#